data_AF-A0A7W7M0K0-F1
#
_entry.id   AF-A0A7W7M0K0-F1
#
_cell.length_a   1.000
_cell.length_b   1.000
_cell.length_c   1.000
_cell.angle_alpha   90.00
_cell.angle_beta   90.00
_cell.angle_gamma   90.00
#
_symmetry.space_group_name_H-M   'P 1'
#
loop_
_entity.id
_entity.type
_entity.pdbx_description
1 polymer ?
#
loop_
_entity_poly.entity_id
_entity_poly.type
_entity_poly.pdbx_seq_one_letter_code
_entity_poly.pdbx_strand_id
1 'polypeptide(L)' 'MPRVIVTDKLRPYGAAHREVMPFVEHRSHKGLNNRAENSHQPTRQRERAMKGFRGVGEAQRFLSAFSGIPPASDPAAI' A
#
# COMPACT_ATOMS: atom_id res chain seq x y z
N MET A 1 -2.57 -2.09 17.98
CA MET A 1 -1.37 -1.39 17.48
C MET A 1 -0.46 -2.40 16.79
N PRO A 2 0.06 -2.11 15.58
CA PRO A 2 0.99 -3.01 14.89
C PRO A 2 2.31 -3.10 15.66
N ARG A 3 2.99 -4.24 15.54
CA ARG A 3 4.33 -4.44 16.14
C ARG A 3 5.44 -3.80 15.31
N VAL A 4 5.29 -3.82 13.99
CA VAL A 4 6.25 -3.32 13.02
C VAL A 4 5.51 -2.63 11.89
N ILE A 5 6.04 -1.51 11.40
CA ILE A 5 5.61 -0.83 10.18
C ILE A 5 6.72 -0.93 9.16
N VAL A 6 6.35 -1.25 7.92
CA VAL A 6 7.26 -1.32 6.80
C VAL A 6 6.83 -0.28 5.76
N THR A 7 7.77 0.58 5.34
CA THR A 7 7.56 1.54 4.25
C THR A 7 8.72 1.46 3.26
N ASP A 8 8.61 2.21 2.16
CA ASP A 8 9.78 2.51 1.35
C ASP A 8 10.76 3.47 2.08
N LYS A 9 11.84 3.85 1.40
CA LYS A 9 12.93 4.68 1.94
C LYS A 9 12.73 6.19 1.75
N LEU A 10 11.57 6.66 1.32
CA LEU A 10 11.35 8.08 1.08
C LEU A 10 11.33 8.86 2.41
N ARG A 11 12.00 10.02 2.42
CA ARG A 11 12.13 10.90 3.60
C ARG A 11 10.80 11.24 4.30
N PRO A 12 9.68 11.48 3.59
CA PRO A 12 8.40 11.78 4.24
C PRO A 12 7.93 10.69 5.19
N TYR A 13 8.17 9.41 4.91
CA TYR A 13 7.68 8.33 5.78
C TYR A 13 8.43 8.24 7.10
N GLY A 14 9.73 8.54 7.10
CA GLY A 14 10.49 8.63 8.35
C GLY A 14 10.05 9.82 9.21
N ALA A 15 9.61 10.93 8.60
CA ALA A 15 9.01 12.04 9.32
C ALA A 15 7.63 11.66 9.89
N ALA A 16 6.76 11.10 9.05
CA ALA A 16 5.42 10.67 9.44
C ALA A 16 5.44 9.58 10.52
N HIS A 17 6.41 8.65 10.48
CA HIS A 17 6.58 7.64 11.53
C HIS A 17 6.84 8.27 12.90
N ARG A 18 7.74 9.26 12.98
CA ARG A 18 8.04 9.97 14.23
C ARG A 18 6.86 10.75 14.78
N GLU A 19 5.99 11.25 13.91
CA GLU A 19 4.80 12.02 14.31
C GLU A 19 3.64 11.10 14.73
N VAL A 20 3.34 10.08 13.93
CA VAL A 20 2.10 9.31 14.05
C VAL A 20 2.28 8.02 14.86
N MET A 21 3.42 7.33 14.73
CA MET A 21 3.67 6.03 15.38
C MET A 21 5.11 5.88 15.92
N PRO A 22 5.59 6.80 16.77
CA PRO A 22 6.99 6.83 17.21
C PRO A 22 7.43 5.59 18.00
N PHE A 23 6.48 4.86 18.62
CA PHE A 23 6.76 3.69 19.45
C PHE A 23 6.71 2.36 18.69
N VAL A 24 6.37 2.37 17.40
CA VAL A 24 6.32 1.16 16.58
C VAL A 24 7.64 0.97 15.85
N GLU A 25 8.19 -0.24 15.82
CA GLU A 25 9.40 -0.52 15.06
C GLU A 25 9.20 -0.19 13.57
N HIS A 26 10.09 0.62 12.99
CA HIS A 26 10.03 1.00 11.58
C HIS A 26 11.16 0.34 10.79
N ARG A 27 10.80 -0.37 9.71
CA ARG A 27 11.75 -0.97 8.78
C ARG A 27 11.55 -0.44 7.37
N SER A 28 12.66 -0.22 6.66
CA SER A 28 12.64 0.28 5.27
C SER A 28 13.70 -0.40 4.38
N HIS A 29 14.22 -1.55 4.79
CA HIS A 29 15.18 -2.30 3.98
C HIS A 29 14.57 -2.75 2.65
N LYS A 30 15.42 -2.92 1.63
CA LYS A 30 15.00 -3.26 0.27
C LYS A 30 14.18 -4.56 0.29
N GLY A 31 13.04 -4.55 -0.37
CA GLY A 31 12.18 -5.73 -0.56
C GLY A 31 11.19 -6.02 0.58
N LEU A 32 11.27 -5.33 1.71
CA LEU A 32 10.34 -5.57 2.83
C LEU A 32 8.91 -5.14 2.50
N ASN A 33 8.74 -4.14 1.63
CA ASN A 33 7.44 -3.61 1.22
C ASN A 33 6.83 -4.38 0.02
N ASN A 34 7.47 -5.44 -0.49
CA ASN A 34 7.03 -6.20 -1.68
C ASN A 34 5.57 -6.67 -1.55
N ARG A 35 5.14 -7.11 -0.36
CA ARG A 35 3.75 -7.54 -0.13
C ARG A 35 2.76 -6.40 -0.40
N ALA A 36 3.04 -5.21 0.12
CA ALA A 36 2.21 -4.04 -0.10
C ALA A 36 2.24 -3.61 -1.58
N GLU A 37 3.41 -3.63 -2.22
CA GLU A 37 3.55 -3.33 -3.65
C GLU A 37 2.75 -4.30 -4.53
N ASN A 38 2.81 -5.60 -4.24
CA ASN A 38 2.11 -6.65 -4.96
C ASN A 38 0.59 -6.56 -4.76
N SER A 39 0.12 -6.24 -3.54
CA SER A 39 -1.31 -6.07 -3.30
C SER A 39 -1.95 -4.94 -4.10
N HIS A 40 -1.16 -3.95 -4.55
CA HIS A 40 -1.65 -2.84 -5.37
C HIS A 40 -1.71 -3.17 -6.87
N GLN A 41 -1.09 -4.25 -7.35
CA GLN A 41 -1.04 -4.57 -8.78
C GLN A 41 -2.43 -4.70 -9.41
N PRO A 42 -3.40 -5.44 -8.82
CA PRO A 42 -4.74 -5.56 -9.41
C PRO A 42 -5.50 -4.24 -9.47
N THR A 43 -5.33 -3.38 -8.47
CA THR A 43 -5.96 -2.05 -8.44
C THR A 43 -5.33 -1.14 -9.49
N ARG A 44 -3.99 -1.08 -9.60
CA ARG A 44 -3.29 -0.31 -10.64
C ARG A 44 -3.64 -0.77 -12.05
N GLN A 45 -3.79 -2.08 -12.27
CA GLN A 45 -4.14 -2.60 -13.59
C GLN A 45 -5.52 -2.08 -14.03
N ARG A 46 -6.50 -2.10 -13.12
CA ARG A 46 -7.84 -1.57 -13.39
C ARG A 46 -7.82 -0.06 -13.61
N GLU A 47 -7.10 0.67 -12.77
CA GLU A 47 -6.93 2.13 -12.89
C GLU A 47 -6.35 2.51 -14.26
N ARG A 48 -5.27 1.83 -14.68
CA ARG A 48 -4.63 2.05 -15.99
C ARG A 48 -5.59 1.76 -17.15
N ALA A 49 -6.42 0.73 -17.05
CA ALA A 49 -7.41 0.41 -18.07
C ALA A 49 -8.47 1.51 -18.24
N MET A 50 -8.79 2.24 -17.16
CA MET A 50 -9.76 3.34 -17.19
C MET A 50 -9.22 4.63 -17.82
N LYS A 51 -7.88 4.78 -17.95
CA LYS A 51 -7.21 5.94 -18.57
C LYS A 51 -7.55 7.29 -17.91
N GLY A 52 -7.69 7.29 -16.60
CA GLY A 52 -7.93 8.48 -15.78
C GLY A 52 -9.36 8.60 -15.26
N PHE A 53 -9.56 9.53 -14.32
CA PHE A 53 -10.85 9.83 -13.71
C PHE A 53 -11.27 11.25 -14.08
N ARG A 54 -12.56 11.47 -14.34
CA ARG A 54 -13.13 12.80 -14.65
C ARG A 54 -13.31 13.67 -13.41
N GLY A 55 -13.10 13.12 -12.21
CA GLY A 55 -13.12 13.86 -10.95
C GLY A 55 -12.96 12.98 -9.71
N VAL A 56 -12.85 13.62 -8.56
CA VAL A 56 -12.61 12.98 -7.26
C VAL A 56 -13.68 11.95 -6.92
N GLY A 57 -14.96 12.24 -7.20
CA GLY A 57 -16.06 11.30 -6.91
C GLY A 57 -16.02 10.02 -7.75
N GLU A 58 -15.42 10.05 -8.95
CA GLU A 58 -15.20 8.84 -9.76
C GLU A 58 -14.02 8.04 -9.22
N ALA A 59 -12.92 8.69 -8.87
CA ALA A 59 -11.78 8.06 -8.20
C ALA A 59 -12.18 7.42 -6.86
N GLN A 60 -13.01 8.09 -6.06
CA GLN A 60 -13.50 7.55 -4.79
C GLN A 60 -14.36 6.30 -5.00
N ARG A 61 -15.29 6.32 -5.97
CA ARG A 61 -16.11 5.14 -6.29
C ARG A 61 -15.25 3.97 -6.79
N PHE A 62 -14.23 4.27 -7.61
CA PHE A 62 -13.25 3.28 -8.04
C PHE A 62 -12.52 2.65 -6.85
N LEU A 63 -11.97 3.45 -5.94
CA LEU A 63 -11.27 2.94 -4.77
C LEU A 63 -12.22 2.15 -3.86
N SER A 64 -13.41 2.65 -3.57
CA SER A 64 -14.40 1.93 -2.75
C SER A 64 -14.77 0.56 -3.32
N ALA A 65 -14.76 0.39 -4.65
CA ALA A 65 -15.05 -0.89 -5.29
C ALA A 65 -13.83 -1.81 -5.42
N PHE A 66 -12.62 -1.27 -5.58
CA PHE A 66 -11.44 -2.03 -6.04
C PHE A 66 -10.19 -1.91 -5.17
N SER A 67 -10.22 -1.20 -4.03
CA SER A 67 -9.07 -1.06 -3.13
C SER A 67 -8.97 -2.18 -2.09
N GLY A 68 -9.76 -3.25 -2.21
CA GLY A 68 -9.68 -4.41 -1.33
C GLY A 68 -8.32 -5.08 -1.44
N ILE A 69 -7.63 -5.23 -0.30
CA ILE A 69 -6.36 -5.96 -0.22
C ILE A 69 -6.71 -7.46 -0.15
N PRO A 70 -6.34 -8.27 -1.15
CA PRO A 70 -6.54 -9.71 -1.04
C PRO A 70 -5.72 -10.28 0.14
N PRO A 71 -6.20 -11.36 0.79
CA PRO A 71 -5.43 -12.02 1.83
C PRO A 71 -4.05 -12.40 1.28
N ALA A 72 -3.04 -12.47 2.17
CA ALA A 72 -1.72 -12.91 1.76
C ALA A 72 -1.85 -14.24 1.02
N SER A 73 -1.40 -14.31 -0.23
CA SER A 73 -1.17 -15.56 -0.91
C SER A 73 -0.23 -16.40 -0.03
N ASP A 74 -0.70 -17.59 0.33
CA ASP A 74 0.01 -18.52 1.21
C ASP A 74 1.45 -18.72 0.70
N PRO A 75 2.49 -18.42 1.50
CA PRO A 75 3.88 -18.58 1.06
C PRO A 75 4.28 -20.04 0.78
N ALA A 76 3.40 -21.02 1.06
CA ALA A 76 3.59 -22.43 0.74
C ALA A 76 3.23 -22.81 -0.71
N ALA A 77 2.84 -21.84 -1.56
CA ALA A 77 2.50 -22.08 -2.96
C ALA A 77 3.60 -21.59 -3.94
N ILE A 78 4.86 -22.00 -3.69
CA ILE A 78 5.93 -22.16 -4.70
C ILE A 78 6.76 -23.37 -4.29
#